data_AF-A0A7C6FH26-F1
#
_entry.id   AF-A0A7C6FH26-F1
#
_cell.length_a   1.000
_cell.length_b   1.000
_cell.length_c   1.000
_cell.angle_alpha   90.00
_cell.angle_beta   90.00
_cell.angle_gamma   90.00
#
_symmetry.space_group_name_H-M   'P 1'
#
loop_
_entity.id
_entity.type
_entity.pdbx_description
1 polymer ?
#
loop_
_entity_poly.entity_id
_entity_poly.type
_entity_poly.pdbx_seq_one_letter_code
_entity_poly.pdbx_strand_id
1 'polypeptide(L)'
;MSSNPLEVITYEDNIVFNYTLEENEEQQSIEREVMVIWEESLEKFVEEFGEEKAYEIHKFKLPRDKENFIEKVEDELEEVIDEVQDEIAGKTKFGFEFTGQLHNDD
;
A
#
# COMPACT_ATOMS: atom_id res chain seq x y z
N MET A 1 -22.89 17.67 2.43
CA MET A 1 -23.54 17.93 1.11
C MET A 1 -23.26 16.75 0.18
N SER A 2 -24.01 16.53 -0.91
CA SER A 2 -23.79 15.38 -1.79
C SER A 2 -22.46 15.49 -2.55
N SER A 3 -21.56 14.52 -2.38
CA SER A 3 -20.35 14.39 -3.21
C SER A 3 -20.76 14.39 -4.69
N ASN A 4 -20.08 15.19 -5.53
CA ASN A 4 -20.35 15.13 -6.96
C ASN A 4 -19.98 13.73 -7.48
N PRO A 5 -20.83 13.10 -8.29
CA PRO A 5 -20.63 11.71 -8.70
C PRO A 5 -19.34 11.51 -9.52
N LEU A 6 -18.79 12.58 -10.09
CA LEU A 6 -17.61 12.59 -10.96
C LEU A 6 -16.37 13.16 -10.26
N GLU A 7 -16.38 13.25 -8.94
CA GLU A 7 -15.21 13.63 -8.17
C GLU A 7 -14.70 12.43 -7.37
N VAL A 8 -13.40 12.40 -7.15
CA VAL A 8 -12.74 11.50 -6.21
C VAL A 8 -11.66 12.28 -5.47
N ILE A 9 -11.46 11.93 -4.21
CA ILE A 9 -10.41 12.51 -3.38
C ILE A 9 -9.33 11.44 -3.24
N THR A 10 -8.06 11.81 -3.40
CA THR A 10 -6.92 10.94 -3.16
C THR A 10 -6.02 11.56 -2.12
N TYR A 11 -5.30 10.73 -1.39
CA TYR A 11 -4.33 11.17 -0.40
C TYR A 11 -3.22 10.15 -0.27
N GLU A 12 -2.04 10.63 0.12
CA GLU A 12 -0.89 9.78 0.39
C GLU A 12 -0.95 9.31 1.84
N ASP A 13 -0.85 7.98 2.02
CA ASP A 13 -0.84 7.35 3.33
C ASP A 13 0.28 6.32 3.44
N ASN A 14 0.81 6.15 4.64
CA ASN A 14 1.84 5.17 4.93
C ASN A 14 1.17 3.94 5.56
N ILE A 15 1.01 2.89 4.76
CA ILE A 15 0.45 1.62 5.24
C ILE A 15 1.57 0.82 5.88
N VAL A 16 1.32 0.36 7.10
CA VAL A 16 2.25 -0.49 7.87
C VAL A 16 1.83 -1.96 7.75
N PHE A 17 2.62 -2.72 7.01
CA PHE A 17 2.48 -4.16 6.85
C PHE A 17 3.19 -4.87 7.99
N ASN A 18 2.43 -5.50 8.87
CA ASN A 18 2.96 -6.24 10.01
C ASN A 18 3.07 -7.73 9.65
N TYR A 19 4.23 -8.34 9.88
CA TYR A 19 4.48 -9.75 9.63
C TYR A 19 5.38 -10.38 10.71
N THR A 20 5.29 -11.70 10.84
CA THR A 20 6.12 -12.47 11.77
C THR A 20 6.75 -13.61 10.99
N LEU A 21 8.06 -13.81 11.15
CA LEU A 21 8.77 -14.91 10.50
C LEU A 21 8.77 -16.11 11.44
N GLU A 22 8.64 -17.33 10.92
CA GLU A 22 8.65 -18.55 11.76
C GLU A 22 9.95 -18.69 12.57
N GLU A 23 11.05 -18.13 12.07
CA GLU A 23 12.37 -18.14 12.71
C GLU A 23 12.55 -17.02 13.74
N ASN A 24 11.66 -16.02 13.74
CA ASN A 24 11.76 -14.86 14.60
C ASN A 24 10.37 -14.51 15.15
N GLU A 25 10.14 -14.87 16.42
CA GLU A 25 8.88 -14.63 17.14
C GLU A 25 8.59 -13.12 17.35
N GLU A 26 9.51 -12.23 16.96
CA GLU A 26 9.33 -10.79 16.99
C GLU A 26 8.57 -10.30 15.74
N GLN A 27 7.49 -9.55 15.98
CA GLN A 27 6.72 -8.90 14.92
C GLN A 27 7.56 -7.82 14.24
N GLN A 28 7.70 -7.95 12.93
CA GLN A 28 8.34 -6.97 12.07
C GLN A 28 7.29 -6.14 11.33
N SER A 29 7.69 -4.96 10.90
CA SER A 29 6.84 -4.03 10.15
C SER A 29 7.58 -3.52 8.91
N ILE A 30 6.88 -3.49 7.77
CA ILE A 30 7.30 -2.80 6.55
C ILE A 30 6.33 -1.65 6.33
N GLU A 31 6.87 -0.45 6.16
CA GLU A 31 6.08 0.75 5.86
C GLU A 31 6.18 1.04 4.37
N ARG A 32 5.04 1.29 3.71
CA ARG A 32 5.00 1.72 2.31
C ARG A 32 4.06 2.91 2.16
N GLU A 33 4.54 3.91 1.46
CA GLU A 33 3.74 5.05 1.03
C GLU A 33 2.90 4.62 -0.18
N VAL A 34 1.58 4.81 -0.09
CA VAL A 34 0.63 4.47 -1.14
C VAL A 34 -0.37 5.59 -1.32
N MET A 35 -0.92 5.68 -2.52
CA MET A 35 -2.05 6.54 -2.80
C MET A 35 -3.35 5.82 -2.44
N VAL A 36 -4.19 6.45 -1.64
CA VAL A 36 -5.48 5.91 -1.21
C VAL A 36 -6.61 6.76 -1.75
N ILE A 37 -7.69 6.11 -2.15
CA ILE A 37 -8.90 6.74 -2.63
C ILE A 37 -9.85 6.98 -1.46
N TRP A 38 -10.38 8.19 -1.37
CA TRP A 38 -11.47 8.56 -0.49
C TRP A 38 -12.75 8.79 -1.29
N GLU A 39 -13.73 7.93 -1.04
CA GLU A 39 -15.02 7.93 -1.76
C GLU A 39 -16.09 8.81 -1.09
N GLU A 40 -15.89 9.19 0.18
CA GLU A 40 -16.82 10.04 0.90
C GLU A 40 -16.59 11.54 0.61
N SER A 41 -17.32 12.42 1.30
CA SER A 41 -17.18 13.86 1.12
C SER A 41 -15.89 14.40 1.74
N LEU A 42 -15.40 15.51 1.18
CA LEU A 42 -14.25 16.24 1.72
C LEU A 42 -14.44 16.65 3.18
N GLU A 43 -15.67 17.02 3.56
CA GLU A 43 -16.02 17.37 4.94
C GLU A 43 -15.60 16.25 5.90
N LYS A 44 -15.97 15.01 5.59
CA LYS A 44 -15.58 13.83 6.37
C LYS A 44 -14.09 13.53 6.30
N PHE A 45 -13.46 13.74 5.14
CA PHE A 45 -12.02 13.56 5.02
C PHE A 45 -11.27 14.46 6.01
N VAL A 46 -11.65 15.74 6.05
CA VAL A 46 -11.05 16.72 6.97
C VAL A 46 -11.38 16.41 8.43
N GLU A 47 -12.59 15.89 8.73
CA GLU A 47 -12.93 15.45 10.08
C GLU A 47 -12.08 14.26 10.55
N GLU A 48 -11.80 13.29 9.67
CA GLU A 48 -11.07 12.06 10.01
C GLU A 48 -9.55 12.28 10.06
N PHE A 49 -8.98 12.97 9.06
CA PHE A 49 -7.52 13.12 8.91
C PHE A 49 -7.00 14.49 9.33
N GLY A 50 -7.87 15.46 9.57
CA GLY A 50 -7.52 16.85 9.86
C GLY A 50 -7.23 17.67 8.60
N GLU A 51 -7.24 19.00 8.75
CA GLU A 51 -6.96 19.96 7.67
C GLU A 51 -5.50 19.93 7.17
N GLU A 52 -4.61 19.29 7.92
CA GLU A 52 -3.16 19.24 7.64
C GLU A 52 -2.77 18.08 6.71
N LYS A 53 -3.65 17.09 6.53
CA LYS A 53 -3.39 15.96 5.64
C LYS A 53 -3.47 16.43 4.19
N ALA A 54 -2.41 16.18 3.42
CA ALA A 54 -2.39 16.50 2.00
C ALA A 54 -3.37 15.58 1.26
N TYR A 55 -4.26 16.18 0.46
CA TYR A 55 -5.19 15.47 -0.41
C TYR A 55 -5.29 16.18 -1.76
N GLU A 56 -5.61 15.43 -2.80
CA GLU A 56 -5.89 15.94 -4.13
C GLU A 56 -7.34 15.60 -4.53
N ILE A 57 -8.03 16.56 -5.14
CA ILE A 57 -9.40 16.35 -5.64
C ILE A 57 -9.33 16.23 -7.16
N HIS A 58 -9.57 15.03 -7.67
CA HIS A 58 -9.67 14.81 -9.11
C HIS A 58 -11.11 14.93 -9.56
N LYS A 59 -11.32 15.80 -10.56
CA LYS A 59 -12.63 16.03 -11.18
C LYS A 59 -12.63 15.44 -12.59
N PHE A 60 -13.58 14.56 -12.85
CA PHE A 60 -13.70 13.87 -14.13
C PHE A 60 -14.86 14.43 -14.95
N LYS A 61 -14.74 14.33 -16.27
CA LYS A 61 -15.81 14.73 -17.20
C LYS A 61 -16.74 13.57 -17.53
N LEU A 62 -16.21 12.35 -17.51
CA LEU A 62 -16.96 11.12 -17.80
C LEU A 62 -16.84 10.16 -16.62
N PRO A 63 -17.89 9.38 -16.32
CA PRO A 63 -17.85 8.37 -15.25
C PRO A 63 -16.76 7.32 -15.52
N ARG A 64 -16.58 6.96 -16.80
CA ARG A 64 -15.55 5.98 -17.20
C ARG A 64 -14.12 6.46 -16.95
N ASP A 65 -13.85 7.77 -17.06
CA ASP A 65 -12.51 8.30 -16.71
C ASP A 65 -12.25 8.19 -15.21
N LYS A 66 -13.29 8.40 -14.40
CA LYS A 66 -13.23 8.20 -12.94
C LYS A 66 -12.99 6.73 -12.60
N GLU A 67 -13.77 5.82 -13.19
CA GLU A 67 -13.61 4.38 -12.97
C GLU A 67 -12.21 3.90 -13.34
N ASN A 68 -11.69 4.31 -14.50
CA ASN A 68 -10.33 3.96 -14.92
C ASN A 68 -9.26 4.54 -13.96
N PHE A 69 -9.47 5.73 -13.41
CA PHE A 69 -8.53 6.32 -12.46
C PHE A 69 -8.54 5.56 -11.13
N ILE A 70 -9.73 5.18 -10.64
CA ILE A 70 -9.88 4.37 -9.43
C ILE A 70 -9.17 3.03 -9.63
N GLU A 71 -9.47 2.33 -10.72
CA GLU A 71 -8.86 1.04 -11.06
C GLU A 71 -7.32 1.16 -11.10
N LYS A 72 -6.78 2.23 -11.69
CA LYS A 72 -5.34 2.45 -11.75
C LYS A 72 -4.70 2.62 -10.37
N VAL A 73 -5.33 3.36 -9.47
CA VAL A 73 -4.81 3.55 -8.11
C VAL A 73 -4.92 2.24 -7.30
N GLU A 74 -5.99 1.46 -7.50
CA GLU A 74 -6.14 0.14 -6.88
C GLU A 74 -5.10 -0.86 -7.41
N ASP A 75 -4.78 -0.85 -8.71
CA ASP A 75 -3.75 -1.68 -9.34
C ASP A 75 -2.35 -1.33 -8.79
N GLU A 76 -2.04 -0.04 -8.63
CA GLU A 76 -0.79 0.41 -7.99
C GLU A 76 -0.71 -0.04 -6.52
N LEU A 77 -1.83 -0.04 -5.79
CA LEU A 77 -1.88 -0.55 -4.42
C LEU A 77 -1.65 -2.07 -4.37
N GLU A 78 -2.25 -2.83 -5.29
CA GLU A 78 -2.06 -4.28 -5.40
C GLU A 78 -0.59 -4.61 -5.71
N GLU A 79 0.06 -3.87 -6.62
CA GLU A 79 1.48 -4.04 -6.92
C GLU A 79 2.36 -3.86 -5.66
N VAL A 80 2.09 -2.83 -4.84
CA VAL A 80 2.82 -2.62 -3.59
C VAL A 80 2.59 -3.77 -2.60
N ILE A 81 1.38 -4.31 -2.53
CA ILE A 81 1.06 -5.46 -1.67
C ILE A 81 1.82 -6.71 -2.14
N ASP A 82 1.86 -6.97 -3.45
CA ASP A 82 2.63 -8.07 -4.04
C ASP A 82 4.14 -7.92 -3.78
N GLU A 83 4.69 -6.71 -3.95
CA GLU A 83 6.10 -6.44 -3.63
C GLU A 83 6.43 -6.71 -2.15
N VAL A 84 5.56 -6.28 -1.24
CA VAL A 84 5.74 -6.54 0.20
C VAL A 84 5.68 -8.03 0.49
N GLN A 85 4.74 -8.76 -0.14
CA GLN A 85 4.65 -10.21 0.01
C GLN A 85 5.88 -10.93 -0.53
N ASP A 86 6.40 -10.54 -1.70
CA ASP A 86 7.62 -11.12 -2.26
C ASP A 86 8.84 -10.81 -1.38
N GLU A 87 8.92 -9.60 -0.79
CA GLU A 87 9.96 -9.24 0.17
C GLU A 87 9.91 -10.14 1.42
N ILE A 88 8.73 -10.37 1.98
CA ILE A 88 8.53 -11.26 3.14
C ILE A 88 8.86 -12.72 2.76
N ALA A 89 8.41 -13.18 1.58
CA ALA A 89 8.70 -14.51 1.06
C ALA A 89 10.21 -14.70 0.80
N GLY A 90 10.90 -13.67 0.33
CA GLY A 90 12.35 -13.64 0.20
C GLY A 90 13.03 -13.83 1.56
N LYS A 91 12.58 -13.11 2.60
CA LYS A 91 13.14 -13.24 3.97
C LYS A 91 12.95 -14.65 4.55
N THR A 92 11.80 -15.29 4.34
CA THR A 92 11.57 -16.69 4.74
C THR A 92 12.37 -17.70 3.93
N LYS A 93 12.58 -17.46 2.62
CA LYS A 93 13.33 -18.36 1.74
C LYS A 93 14.86 -18.30 1.95
N PHE A 94 15.37 -17.16 2.40
CA PHE A 94 16.78 -16.97 2.78
C PHE A 94 17.10 -17.40 4.23
N GLY A 95 16.10 -17.80 5.01
CA GLY A 95 16.23 -18.54 6.28
C GLY A 95 16.80 -19.96 6.14
N PHE A 96 17.09 -20.41 4.91
CA PHE A 96 17.90 -21.61 4.73
C PHE A 96 19.36 -21.27 5.05
N GLU A 97 19.77 -21.50 6.31
CA GLU A 97 21.18 -21.71 6.64
C GLU A 97 21.68 -22.92 5.84
N PHE A 98 22.17 -22.67 4.61
CA PHE A 98 23.00 -23.64 3.92
C PHE A 98 24.33 -23.73 4.67
N THR A 99 24.36 -24.56 5.71
CA THR A 99 25.58 -25.07 6.33
C THR A 99 26.24 -26.12 5.44
N GLY A 100 26.15 -26.00 4.12
CA GLY A 100 26.95 -26.82 3.23
C GLY A 100 28.36 -26.25 3.19
N GLN A 101 29.30 -26.97 3.80
CA GLN A 101 30.72 -26.75 3.55
C GLN A 101 30.97 -26.88 2.04
N LEU A 102 31.11 -25.74 1.36
CA LEU A 102 31.50 -25.69 -0.04
C LEU A 102 33.01 -26.02 -0.11
N HIS A 103 33.30 -27.32 -0.14
CA HIS A 103 34.54 -28.01 -0.55
C HIS A 103 35.92 -27.52 -0.05
N ASN A 104 36.54 -28.42 0.72
CA ASN A 104 37.94 -28.88 0.77
C ASN A 104 39.04 -28.14 -0.05
N ASP A 105 40.05 -27.61 0.64
CA ASP A 105 41.46 -27.35 0.24
C ASP A 105 42.19 -26.91 1.54
N ASP A 106 43.23 -27.51 2.14
CA ASP A 106 44.35 -28.42 1.80
C ASP A 106 44.68 -29.30 3.04
#